data_AF-A0A956QZQ0-F1
#
_entry.id   AF-A0A956QZQ0-F1
#
_cell.length_a   1.000
_cell.length_b   1.000
_cell.length_c   1.000
_cell.angle_alpha   90.00
_cell.angle_beta   90.00
_cell.angle_gamma   90.00
#
_symmetry.space_group_name_H-M   'P 1'
#
loop_
_entity.id
_entity.type
_entity.pdbx_description
1 polymer ?
#
loop_
_entity_poly.entity_id
_entity_poly.type
_entity_poly.pdbx_seq_one_letter_code
_entity_poly.pdbx_strand_id
1 'polypeptide(L)'
;GMPVMDAVFLGACVAISSTMVVAKVFVERPPEPRVRELVFGVLVVQDLAAIVLVAGLTAVAAGAGLSPEVLGTTLLKLLGLLVGLTVAGLFIVPRLVRFLADRGSTETLLVGAIALCFVLASLAEQMGYSVALGAFLAGTLVAEAGRTHRIEELVHPVRDLFAAVFFVSVGMSVDPMLALDHLGLSLLVAAVVIVAQFLAVSTAGILSGNGVRRSVTAGLSLGQIGEFAFIIAAIGVNAGVVGDYLQPVVVTVAVLTAFTTPLMVRASDRLANAVDHALPRPLQTFASLCESWFETVRQATPAPEKRSHLRNTAIVITIDGVALAGLWILVSRFRGELLVWIDARLPAAALPWGLLLILGTALLSLPLVIALLRSARRAGHLLAERVIPTRAPGAVDPGQAPRRVFVVALQSMVVLAVGAPIVALTAPFLGAPWGLMALTILTVGLAVLFWRSATNLQGHVRAGATALVELLEKQMAQEHTPAALPTGDELLPGLGTTARVLLSETDWAAGRTLAELHVRALTGATILAIARSGETTAMPSGHDRLEIGDALLLAGAEHAVAAARQLLATGPEQTSAIDEPS
;
A
#
# COMPACT_ATOMS: atom_id res chain seq x y z
N GLY A 1 23.30 -10.64 14.32
CA GLY A 1 24.60 -11.18 13.91
C GLY A 1 25.20 -10.37 12.79
N MET A 2 24.40 -10.03 11.77
CA MET A 2 24.80 -9.16 10.66
C MET A 2 25.25 -7.76 11.14
N PRO A 3 26.34 -7.19 10.60
CA PRO A 3 26.73 -5.79 10.82
C PRO A 3 25.60 -4.82 10.48
N VAL A 4 25.59 -3.64 11.11
CA VAL A 4 24.53 -2.65 10.91
C VAL A 4 24.47 -2.17 9.46
N MET A 5 25.63 -1.96 8.82
CA MET A 5 25.69 -1.52 7.42
C MET A 5 25.13 -2.57 6.47
N ASP A 6 25.55 -3.83 6.62
CA ASP A 6 25.02 -4.95 5.87
C ASP A 6 23.49 -5.05 6.01
N ALA A 7 22.96 -4.87 7.22
CA ALA A 7 21.51 -4.92 7.47
C ALA A 7 20.76 -3.73 6.83
N VAL A 8 21.35 -2.52 6.85
CA VAL A 8 20.77 -1.32 6.22
C VAL A 8 20.73 -1.47 4.71
N PHE A 9 21.84 -1.90 4.09
CA PHE A 9 21.91 -2.11 2.64
C PHE A 9 21.00 -3.27 2.20
N LEU A 10 21.02 -4.40 2.91
CA LEU A 10 20.12 -5.51 2.62
C LEU A 10 18.65 -5.10 2.77
N GLY A 11 18.31 -4.36 3.83
CA GLY A 11 16.99 -3.80 4.07
C GLY A 11 16.51 -2.89 2.91
N ALA A 12 17.40 -2.04 2.40
CA ALA A 12 17.10 -1.20 1.24
C ALA A 12 16.93 -2.02 -0.05
N CYS A 13 17.73 -3.06 -0.26
CA CYS A 13 17.59 -3.97 -1.40
C CYS A 13 16.24 -4.70 -1.40
N VAL A 14 15.74 -5.14 -0.24
CA VAL A 14 14.48 -5.90 -0.15
C VAL A 14 13.21 -5.04 -0.11
N ALA A 15 13.34 -3.74 0.13
CA ALA A 15 12.21 -2.82 0.25
C ALA A 15 11.55 -2.47 -1.10
N ILE A 16 12.27 -2.65 -2.21
CA ILE A 16 11.88 -2.18 -3.55
C ILE A 16 11.57 -3.38 -4.44
N SER A 17 10.44 -3.35 -5.13
CA SER A 17 10.04 -4.42 -6.05
C SER A 17 10.52 -4.16 -7.48
N SER A 18 10.62 -5.19 -8.32
CA SER A 18 10.97 -5.00 -9.74
C SER A 18 9.75 -4.65 -10.61
N THR A 19 9.76 -3.45 -11.19
CA THR A 19 8.75 -3.00 -12.17
C THR A 19 8.84 -3.82 -13.46
N MET A 20 10.06 -4.14 -13.91
CA MET A 20 10.29 -4.92 -15.14
C MET A 20 9.69 -6.33 -15.07
N VAL A 21 9.85 -7.03 -13.94
CA VAL A 21 9.31 -8.38 -13.77
C VAL A 21 7.78 -8.36 -13.74
N VAL A 22 7.17 -7.44 -12.98
CA VAL A 22 5.69 -7.32 -12.94
C VAL A 22 5.12 -7.02 -14.31
N ALA A 23 5.69 -6.03 -15.01
CA ALA A 23 5.18 -5.60 -16.30
C ALA A 23 5.12 -6.78 -17.28
N LYS A 24 6.17 -7.59 -17.33
CA LYS A 24 6.21 -8.79 -18.18
C LYS A 24 5.16 -9.83 -17.77
N VAL A 25 5.03 -10.11 -16.48
CA VAL A 25 4.01 -11.05 -15.97
C VAL A 25 2.60 -10.57 -16.30
N PHE A 26 2.32 -9.26 -16.23
CA PHE A 26 1.02 -8.69 -16.55
C PHE A 26 0.72 -8.63 -18.06
N VAL A 27 1.74 -8.58 -18.91
CA VAL A 27 1.56 -8.75 -20.36
C VAL A 27 1.15 -10.18 -20.70
N GLU A 28 1.79 -11.17 -20.07
CA GLU A 28 1.47 -12.59 -20.29
C GLU A 28 0.13 -13.00 -19.65
N ARG A 29 -0.21 -12.38 -18.52
CA ARG A 29 -1.45 -12.62 -17.76
C ARG A 29 -2.03 -11.30 -17.27
N PRO A 30 -2.85 -10.63 -18.08
CA PRO A 30 -3.46 -9.36 -17.71
C PRO A 30 -4.33 -9.53 -16.47
N PRO A 31 -4.04 -8.83 -15.36
CA PRO A 31 -4.93 -8.80 -14.22
C PRO A 31 -6.09 -7.83 -14.50
N GLU A 32 -7.08 -7.85 -13.61
CA GLU A 32 -8.16 -6.85 -13.56
C GLU A 32 -7.58 -5.42 -13.56
N PRO A 33 -8.21 -4.44 -14.24
CA PRO A 33 -7.69 -3.07 -14.37
C PRO A 33 -7.37 -2.40 -13.02
N ARG A 34 -8.26 -2.55 -12.02
CA ARG A 34 -8.06 -2.00 -10.67
C ARG A 34 -6.86 -2.62 -9.94
N VAL A 35 -6.54 -3.90 -10.18
CA VAL A 35 -5.33 -4.54 -9.64
C VAL A 35 -4.09 -3.97 -10.33
N ARG A 36 -4.15 -3.82 -11.66
CA ARG A 36 -3.07 -3.22 -12.46
C ARG A 36 -2.72 -1.82 -11.96
N GLU A 37 -3.74 -0.97 -11.80
CA GLU A 37 -3.60 0.40 -11.28
C GLU A 37 -2.98 0.42 -9.87
N LEU A 38 -3.45 -0.45 -8.97
CA LEU A 38 -2.92 -0.55 -7.62
C LEU A 38 -1.44 -0.94 -7.63
N VAL A 39 -1.07 -1.97 -8.40
CA VAL A 39 0.29 -2.51 -8.46
C VAL A 39 1.25 -1.50 -9.08
N PHE A 40 0.93 -0.92 -10.24
CA PHE A 40 1.78 0.11 -10.84
C PHE A 40 1.83 1.39 -10.00
N GLY A 41 0.74 1.76 -9.32
CA GLY A 41 0.73 2.87 -8.37
C GLY A 41 1.73 2.67 -7.22
N VAL A 42 1.79 1.46 -6.65
CA VAL A 42 2.79 1.10 -5.63
C VAL A 42 4.21 1.13 -6.20
N LEU A 43 4.43 0.56 -7.38
CA LEU A 43 5.74 0.52 -8.04
C LEU A 43 6.30 1.93 -8.28
N VAL A 44 5.48 2.87 -8.77
CA VAL A 44 5.92 4.26 -8.99
C VAL A 44 6.39 4.92 -7.68
N VAL A 45 5.69 4.68 -6.58
CA VAL A 45 6.09 5.19 -5.25
C VAL A 45 7.38 4.52 -4.77
N GLN A 46 7.52 3.22 -4.99
CA GLN A 46 8.73 2.47 -4.64
C GLN A 46 9.95 2.93 -5.45
N ASP A 47 9.80 3.17 -6.75
CA ASP A 47 10.89 3.65 -7.62
C ASP A 47 11.34 5.06 -7.20
N LEU A 48 10.40 5.93 -6.82
CA LEU A 48 10.75 7.25 -6.27
C LEU A 48 11.51 7.12 -4.95
N ALA A 49 11.08 6.20 -4.06
CA ALA A 49 11.77 5.93 -2.81
C ALA A 49 13.17 5.32 -3.05
N ALA A 50 13.31 4.44 -4.06
CA ALA A 50 14.56 3.81 -4.45
C ALA A 50 15.62 4.84 -4.82
N ILE A 51 15.25 5.89 -5.54
CA ILE A 51 16.14 6.99 -5.91
C ILE A 51 16.70 7.70 -4.68
N VAL A 52 15.83 8.02 -3.70
CA VAL A 52 16.24 8.65 -2.45
C VAL A 52 17.14 7.72 -1.64
N LEU A 53 16.82 6.42 -1.60
CA LEU A 53 17.63 5.40 -0.93
C LEU A 53 19.01 5.27 -1.56
N VAL A 54 19.11 5.14 -2.89
CA VAL A 54 20.37 5.05 -3.61
C VAL A 54 21.24 6.27 -3.33
N ALA A 55 20.70 7.48 -3.45
CA ALA A 55 21.46 8.70 -3.17
C ALA A 55 21.94 8.78 -1.71
N GLY A 56 21.07 8.45 -0.75
CA GLY A 56 21.42 8.43 0.67
C GLY A 56 22.51 7.40 0.98
N LEU A 57 22.38 6.19 0.44
CA LEU A 57 23.35 5.11 0.65
C LEU A 57 24.69 5.38 -0.04
N THR A 58 24.71 6.00 -1.23
CA THR A 58 25.94 6.46 -1.87
C THR A 58 26.70 7.45 -0.99
N ALA A 59 26.01 8.41 -0.37
CA ALA A 59 26.65 9.37 0.51
C ALA A 59 27.19 8.72 1.79
N VAL A 60 26.42 7.82 2.40
CA VAL A 60 26.88 7.04 3.55
C VAL A 60 28.12 6.23 3.18
N ALA A 61 28.12 5.63 1.99
CA ALA A 61 29.21 4.83 1.46
C ALA A 61 30.47 5.65 1.16
N ALA A 62 30.33 6.92 0.78
CA ALA A 62 31.44 7.87 0.56
C ALA A 62 32.13 8.34 1.87
N GLY A 63 31.95 7.62 2.99
CA GLY A 63 32.60 7.91 4.27
C GLY A 63 31.88 8.96 5.12
N ALA A 64 30.72 9.43 4.67
CA ALA A 64 29.96 10.42 5.41
C ALA A 64 29.22 9.79 6.63
N GLY A 65 29.11 8.46 6.66
CA GLY A 65 28.56 7.71 7.78
C GLY A 65 27.06 7.94 8.00
N LEU A 66 26.48 7.25 8.99
CA LEU A 66 25.06 7.40 9.36
C LEU A 66 24.82 8.58 10.32
N SER A 67 25.65 9.63 10.24
CA SER A 67 25.47 10.79 11.12
C SER A 67 24.29 11.64 10.61
N PRO A 68 23.39 12.12 11.48
CA PRO A 68 22.23 12.88 11.03
C PRO A 68 22.57 14.21 10.34
N GLU A 69 23.76 14.78 10.61
CA GLU A 69 24.27 15.99 9.93
C GLU A 69 24.65 15.70 8.48
N VAL A 70 25.37 14.61 8.25
CA VAL A 70 25.68 14.16 6.91
C VAL A 70 24.40 13.80 6.16
N LEU A 71 23.49 13.07 6.80
CA LEU A 71 22.25 12.64 6.17
C LEU A 71 21.38 13.85 5.81
N GLY A 72 21.24 14.83 6.71
CA GLY A 72 20.50 16.06 6.47
C GLY A 72 21.13 16.94 5.38
N THR A 73 22.45 17.14 5.39
CA THR A 73 23.15 17.92 4.36
C THR A 73 23.14 17.21 3.01
N THR A 74 23.28 15.89 2.98
CA THR A 74 23.15 15.08 1.76
C THR A 74 21.74 15.18 1.21
N LEU A 75 20.71 15.02 2.04
CA LEU A 75 19.32 15.10 1.61
C LEU A 75 18.97 16.50 1.08
N LEU A 76 19.50 17.56 1.72
CA LEU A 76 19.33 18.93 1.25
C LEU A 76 20.06 19.18 -0.08
N LYS A 77 21.29 18.69 -0.24
CA LYS A 77 22.05 18.77 -1.50
C LYS A 77 21.36 17.99 -2.61
N LEU A 78 20.86 16.80 -2.30
CA LEU A 78 20.09 15.95 -3.22
C LEU A 78 18.80 16.65 -3.64
N LEU A 79 18.04 17.21 -2.69
CA LEU A 79 16.81 17.93 -2.97
C LEU A 79 17.09 19.19 -3.80
N GLY A 80 18.15 19.93 -3.45
CA GLY A 80 18.60 21.10 -4.19
C GLY A 80 19.00 20.74 -5.62
N LEU A 81 19.72 19.63 -5.82
CA LEU A 81 20.03 19.11 -7.14
C LEU A 81 18.75 18.73 -7.90
N LEU A 82 17.88 17.92 -7.28
CA LEU A 82 16.66 17.42 -7.91
C LEU A 82 15.80 18.61 -8.37
N VAL A 83 15.57 19.59 -7.50
CA VAL A 83 14.84 20.81 -7.83
C VAL A 83 15.55 21.60 -8.91
N GLY A 84 16.86 21.84 -8.77
CA GLY A 84 17.64 22.61 -9.74
C GLY A 84 17.62 21.99 -11.14
N LEU A 85 17.88 20.69 -11.24
CA LEU A 85 17.92 19.95 -12.50
C LEU A 85 16.52 19.76 -13.09
N THR A 86 15.49 19.56 -12.26
CA THR A 86 14.10 19.53 -12.72
C THR A 86 13.67 20.88 -13.26
N VAL A 87 13.93 21.98 -12.54
CA VAL A 87 13.56 23.33 -12.97
C VAL A 87 14.28 23.69 -14.27
N ALA A 88 15.60 23.52 -14.34
CA ALA A 88 16.38 23.77 -15.56
C ALA A 88 15.93 22.87 -16.71
N GLY A 89 15.73 21.59 -16.42
CA GLY A 89 15.25 20.58 -17.36
C GLY A 89 13.87 20.90 -17.92
N LEU A 90 12.93 21.39 -17.10
CA LEU A 90 11.57 21.73 -17.52
C LEU A 90 11.54 22.88 -18.53
N PHE A 91 12.53 23.78 -18.49
CA PHE A 91 12.68 24.82 -19.51
C PHE A 91 13.25 24.28 -20.82
N ILE A 92 14.14 23.28 -20.78
CA ILE A 92 14.92 22.86 -21.95
C ILE A 92 14.32 21.59 -22.58
N VAL A 93 14.16 20.52 -21.79
CA VAL A 93 13.82 19.17 -22.24
C VAL A 93 12.45 19.12 -22.94
N PRO A 94 11.34 19.60 -22.36
CA PRO A 94 10.04 19.56 -23.05
C PRO A 94 10.02 20.37 -24.35
N ARG A 95 10.82 21.44 -24.45
CA ARG A 95 10.94 22.25 -25.67
C ARG A 95 11.72 21.50 -26.75
N LEU A 96 12.84 20.89 -26.37
CA LEU A 96 13.66 20.11 -27.30
C LEU A 96 12.91 18.88 -27.80
N VAL A 97 12.24 18.14 -26.91
CA VAL A 97 11.44 16.97 -27.29
C VAL A 97 10.31 17.35 -28.26
N ARG A 98 9.57 18.43 -27.99
CA ARG A 98 8.56 18.94 -28.93
C ARG A 98 9.16 19.33 -30.27
N PHE A 99 10.27 20.05 -30.26
CA PHE A 99 10.98 20.41 -31.48
C PHE A 99 11.38 19.19 -32.32
N LEU A 100 11.93 18.16 -31.68
CA LEU A 100 12.32 16.90 -32.34
C LEU A 100 11.09 16.12 -32.83
N ALA A 101 9.99 16.11 -32.07
CA ALA A 101 8.77 15.42 -32.45
C ALA A 101 8.01 16.10 -33.59
N ASP A 102 8.06 17.44 -33.67
CA ASP A 102 7.33 18.25 -34.65
C ASP A 102 8.07 18.35 -35.99
N ARG A 103 9.42 18.28 -35.98
CA ARG A 103 10.25 18.45 -37.17
C ARG A 103 11.05 17.21 -37.58
N GLY A 104 11.20 16.24 -36.69
CA GLY A 104 12.06 15.09 -36.89
C GLY A 104 11.32 13.84 -37.32
N SER A 105 12.07 12.91 -37.88
CA SER A 105 11.62 11.54 -38.08
C SER A 105 11.50 10.80 -36.73
N THR A 106 10.80 9.68 -36.73
CA THR A 106 10.64 8.80 -35.57
C THR A 106 12.01 8.38 -34.99
N GLU A 107 13.00 8.13 -35.85
CA GLU A 107 14.37 7.80 -35.46
C GLU A 107 15.05 8.97 -34.76
N THR A 108 14.84 10.19 -35.25
CA THR A 108 15.41 11.41 -34.65
C THR A 108 14.85 11.63 -33.24
N LEU A 109 13.55 11.40 -33.06
CA LEU A 109 12.90 11.49 -31.75
C LEU A 109 13.44 10.44 -30.77
N LEU A 110 13.61 9.19 -31.22
CA LEU A 110 14.19 8.11 -30.40
C LEU A 110 15.62 8.43 -29.98
N VAL A 111 16.48 8.76 -30.93
CA VAL A 111 17.89 9.09 -30.67
C VAL A 111 17.99 10.32 -29.76
N GLY A 112 17.16 11.34 -29.99
CA GLY A 112 17.11 12.54 -29.16
C GLY A 112 16.65 12.26 -27.72
N ALA A 113 15.63 11.40 -27.54
CA ALA A 113 15.17 11.00 -26.21
C ALA A 113 16.26 10.22 -25.44
N ILE A 114 16.95 9.29 -26.12
CA ILE A 114 18.07 8.53 -25.53
C ILE A 114 19.25 9.45 -25.23
N ALA A 115 19.59 10.38 -26.13
CA ALA A 115 20.66 11.36 -25.90
C ALA A 115 20.36 12.26 -24.69
N LEU A 116 19.12 12.74 -24.58
CA LEU A 116 18.66 13.49 -23.40
C LEU A 116 18.80 12.66 -22.11
N CYS A 117 18.44 11.38 -22.16
CA CYS A 117 18.63 10.46 -21.04
C CYS A 117 20.10 10.37 -20.63
N PHE A 118 21.02 10.14 -21.57
CA PHE A 118 22.46 10.09 -21.29
C PHE A 118 23.02 11.42 -20.78
N VAL A 119 22.59 12.55 -21.33
CA VAL A 119 23.05 13.88 -20.88
C VAL A 119 22.66 14.11 -19.42
N LEU A 120 21.40 13.87 -19.04
CA LEU A 120 20.97 14.06 -17.65
C LEU A 120 21.58 13.02 -16.71
N ALA A 121 21.72 11.77 -17.16
CA ALA A 121 22.38 10.71 -16.39
C ALA A 121 23.86 11.05 -16.11
N SER A 122 24.59 11.49 -17.13
CA SER A 122 25.99 11.93 -17.00
C SER A 122 26.13 13.18 -16.12
N LEU A 123 25.20 14.14 -16.23
CA LEU A 123 25.23 15.33 -15.38
C LEU A 123 24.98 14.96 -13.91
N ALA A 124 24.06 14.04 -13.62
CA ALA A 124 23.83 13.54 -12.27
C ALA A 124 25.09 12.84 -11.69
N GLU A 125 25.76 12.01 -12.49
CA GLU A 125 27.01 11.33 -12.12
C GLU A 125 28.15 12.32 -11.83
N GLN A 126 28.35 13.32 -12.69
CA GLN A 126 29.36 14.37 -12.49
C GLN A 126 29.13 15.18 -11.22
N MET A 127 27.89 15.29 -10.77
CA MET A 127 27.52 15.96 -9.52
C MET A 127 27.61 15.04 -8.29
N GLY A 128 28.09 13.80 -8.46
CA GLY A 128 28.33 12.82 -7.40
C GLY A 128 27.12 11.96 -7.04
N TYR A 129 26.13 11.85 -7.93
CA TYR A 129 24.91 11.06 -7.72
C TYR A 129 24.81 9.86 -8.68
N SER A 130 23.84 8.99 -8.47
CA SER A 130 23.65 7.80 -9.30
C SER A 130 23.17 8.15 -10.72
N VAL A 131 23.69 7.43 -11.71
CA VAL A 131 23.21 7.43 -13.11
C VAL A 131 21.69 7.18 -13.18
N ALA A 132 21.16 6.32 -12.29
CA ALA A 132 19.73 5.99 -12.25
C ALA A 132 18.85 7.21 -11.91
N LEU A 133 19.32 8.10 -11.03
CA LEU A 133 18.62 9.34 -10.68
C LEU A 133 18.47 10.26 -11.91
N GLY A 134 19.55 10.43 -12.68
CA GLY A 134 19.52 11.28 -13.87
C GLY A 134 18.68 10.68 -15.01
N ALA A 135 18.71 9.36 -15.19
CA ALA A 135 17.85 8.66 -16.14
C ALA A 135 16.35 8.77 -15.79
N PHE A 136 16.01 8.62 -14.50
CA PHE A 136 14.64 8.84 -14.03
C PHE A 136 14.17 10.28 -14.30
N LEU A 137 15.00 11.27 -13.97
CA LEU A 137 14.67 12.66 -14.20
C LEU A 137 14.51 13.00 -15.69
N ALA A 138 15.31 12.39 -16.55
CA ALA A 138 15.12 12.52 -18.00
C ALA A 138 13.74 12.00 -18.41
N GLY A 139 13.35 10.81 -17.93
CA GLY A 139 12.04 10.24 -18.22
C GLY A 139 10.88 11.13 -17.78
N THR A 140 10.92 11.66 -16.55
CA THR A 140 9.87 12.54 -16.03
C THR A 140 9.78 13.86 -16.80
N LEU A 141 10.92 14.46 -17.15
CA LEU A 141 10.96 15.70 -17.95
C LEU A 141 10.50 15.49 -19.40
N VAL A 142 10.81 14.32 -19.98
CA VAL A 142 10.35 13.94 -21.32
C VAL A 142 8.84 13.73 -21.34
N ALA A 143 8.26 13.16 -20.26
CA ALA A 143 6.81 12.98 -20.14
C ALA A 143 6.04 14.31 -20.15
N GLU A 144 6.63 15.40 -19.66
CA GLU A 144 6.05 16.75 -19.70
C GLU A 144 6.01 17.37 -21.11
N ALA A 145 6.62 16.74 -22.12
CA ALA A 145 6.60 17.23 -23.49
C ALA A 145 5.23 17.07 -24.20
N GLY A 146 4.28 16.36 -23.58
CA GLY A 146 2.95 16.10 -24.16
C GLY A 146 2.95 15.11 -25.33
N ARG A 147 4.05 14.36 -25.51
CA ARG A 147 4.25 13.36 -26.58
C ARG A 147 4.57 11.97 -26.03
N THR A 148 4.21 11.71 -24.77
CA THR A 148 4.63 10.55 -23.98
C THR A 148 4.36 9.23 -24.67
N HIS A 149 3.16 9.01 -25.20
CA HIS A 149 2.78 7.73 -25.81
C HIS A 149 3.69 7.36 -27.00
N ARG A 150 3.94 8.31 -27.91
CA ARG A 150 4.84 8.09 -29.05
C ARG A 150 6.27 7.83 -28.61
N ILE A 151 6.75 8.48 -27.55
CA ILE A 151 8.12 8.26 -27.05
C ILE A 151 8.23 6.90 -26.38
N GLU A 152 7.21 6.52 -25.59
CA GLU A 152 7.13 5.23 -24.91
C GLU A 152 7.19 4.08 -25.90
N GLU A 153 6.38 4.13 -26.97
CA GLU A 153 6.39 3.12 -28.05
C GLU A 153 7.77 2.93 -28.68
N LEU A 154 8.54 4.02 -28.84
CA LEU A 154 9.86 3.98 -29.47
C LEU A 154 10.96 3.52 -28.52
N VAL A 155 10.86 3.89 -27.25
CA VAL A 155 11.86 3.56 -26.23
C VAL A 155 11.65 2.14 -25.70
N HIS A 156 10.43 1.60 -25.74
CA HIS A 156 10.11 0.28 -25.19
C HIS A 156 11.01 -0.85 -25.72
N PRO A 157 11.26 -1.02 -27.04
CA PRO A 157 12.15 -2.08 -27.53
C PRO A 157 13.61 -1.89 -27.09
N VAL A 158 14.06 -0.64 -27.02
CA VAL A 158 15.43 -0.29 -26.57
C VAL A 158 15.59 -0.62 -25.08
N ARG A 159 14.60 -0.25 -24.26
CA ARG A 159 14.54 -0.60 -22.85
C ARG A 159 14.63 -2.11 -22.66
N ASP A 160 13.87 -2.90 -23.41
CA ASP A 160 13.86 -4.35 -23.29
C ASP A 160 15.21 -4.98 -23.63
N LEU A 161 15.87 -4.48 -24.69
CA LEU A 161 17.20 -4.91 -25.07
C LEU A 161 18.23 -4.63 -23.97
N PHE A 162 18.29 -3.38 -23.48
CA PHE A 162 19.24 -3.00 -22.44
C PHE A 162 18.94 -3.64 -21.09
N ALA A 163 17.67 -3.88 -20.76
CA ALA A 163 17.29 -4.64 -19.58
C ALA A 163 17.82 -6.08 -19.67
N ALA A 164 17.65 -6.76 -20.80
CA ALA A 164 18.20 -8.10 -20.99
C ALA A 164 19.74 -8.11 -20.83
N VAL A 165 20.45 -7.16 -21.44
CA VAL A 165 21.91 -7.01 -21.28
C VAL A 165 22.29 -6.75 -19.82
N PHE A 166 21.55 -5.89 -19.12
CA PHE A 166 21.77 -5.57 -17.71
C PHE A 166 21.63 -6.81 -16.82
N PHE A 167 20.53 -7.56 -16.93
CA PHE A 167 20.32 -8.77 -16.12
C PHE A 167 21.34 -9.86 -16.42
N VAL A 168 21.73 -10.05 -17.69
CA VAL A 168 22.79 -10.99 -18.07
C VAL A 168 24.13 -10.56 -17.49
N SER A 169 24.49 -9.27 -17.59
CA SER A 169 25.73 -8.73 -17.02
C SER A 169 25.80 -8.90 -15.51
N VAL A 170 24.73 -8.55 -14.79
CA VAL A 170 24.63 -8.75 -13.33
C VAL A 170 24.76 -10.24 -12.99
N GLY A 171 24.10 -11.13 -13.73
CA GLY A 171 24.23 -12.58 -13.53
C GLY A 171 25.66 -13.08 -13.73
N MET A 172 26.37 -12.60 -14.77
CA MET A 172 27.77 -12.96 -15.02
C MET A 172 28.76 -12.37 -14.00
N SER A 173 28.38 -11.27 -13.32
CA SER A 173 29.23 -10.64 -12.29
C SER A 173 29.26 -11.40 -10.97
N VAL A 174 28.39 -12.39 -10.79
CA VAL A 174 28.26 -13.16 -9.56
C VAL A 174 28.99 -14.48 -9.68
N ASP A 175 29.86 -14.78 -8.72
CA ASP A 175 30.46 -16.10 -8.57
C ASP A 175 29.39 -17.13 -8.15
N PRO A 176 29.11 -18.15 -8.97
CA PRO A 176 28.13 -19.19 -8.64
C PRO A 176 28.47 -19.96 -7.37
N MET A 177 29.76 -20.11 -7.03
CA MET A 177 30.17 -20.85 -5.84
C MET A 177 29.83 -20.07 -4.57
N LEU A 178 30.13 -18.76 -4.54
CA LEU A 178 29.73 -17.88 -3.44
C LEU A 178 28.21 -17.79 -3.28
N ALA A 179 27.46 -17.83 -4.38
CA ALA A 179 26.00 -17.88 -4.33
C ALA A 179 25.47 -19.17 -3.67
N LEU A 180 26.12 -20.31 -3.94
CA LEU A 180 25.78 -21.59 -3.33
C LEU A 180 26.15 -21.64 -1.84
N ASP A 181 27.31 -21.08 -1.47
CA ASP A 181 27.75 -21.01 -0.07
C ASP A 181 26.77 -20.22 0.81
N HIS A 182 26.13 -19.20 0.23
CA HIS A 182 25.14 -18.37 0.92
C HIS A 182 23.68 -18.72 0.60
N LEU A 183 23.42 -19.88 -0.03
CA LEU A 183 22.08 -20.28 -0.45
C LEU A 183 21.08 -20.30 0.70
N GLY A 184 21.49 -20.74 1.89
CA GLY A 184 20.64 -20.75 3.09
C GLY A 184 20.18 -19.34 3.49
N LEU A 185 21.07 -18.34 3.40
CA LEU A 185 20.73 -16.94 3.65
C LEU A 185 19.83 -16.39 2.54
N SER A 186 20.13 -16.69 1.28
CA SER A 186 19.30 -16.27 0.14
C SER A 186 17.88 -16.83 0.19
N LEU A 187 17.71 -18.10 0.58
CA LEU A 187 16.39 -18.70 0.76
C LEU A 187 15.61 -18.03 1.90
N LEU A 188 16.26 -17.75 3.03
CA LEU A 188 15.65 -17.03 4.14
C LEU A 188 15.22 -15.62 3.71
N VAL A 189 16.10 -14.87 3.04
CA VAL A 189 15.82 -13.51 2.58
C VAL A 189 14.70 -13.53 1.53
N ALA A 190 14.71 -14.46 0.58
CA ALA A 190 13.64 -14.60 -0.41
C ALA A 190 12.28 -14.90 0.24
N ALA A 191 12.24 -15.80 1.22
CA ALA A 191 11.02 -16.09 1.97
C ALA A 191 10.53 -14.84 2.73
N VAL A 192 11.45 -14.10 3.37
CA VAL A 192 11.12 -12.85 4.06
C VAL A 192 10.59 -11.80 3.08
N VAL A 193 11.22 -11.61 1.92
CA VAL A 193 10.75 -10.67 0.88
C VAL A 193 9.34 -11.01 0.44
N ILE A 194 9.10 -12.27 0.06
CA ILE A 194 7.79 -12.73 -0.43
C ILE A 194 6.71 -12.49 0.62
N VAL A 195 6.95 -12.92 1.86
CA VAL A 195 5.98 -12.79 2.95
C VAL A 195 5.77 -11.33 3.36
N ALA A 196 6.85 -10.56 3.49
CA ALA A 196 6.77 -9.17 3.91
C ALA A 196 6.06 -8.31 2.86
N GLN A 197 6.41 -8.44 1.58
CA GLN A 197 5.74 -7.70 0.51
C GLN A 197 4.27 -8.11 0.36
N PHE A 198 3.98 -9.41 0.42
CA PHE A 198 2.61 -9.90 0.43
C PHE A 198 1.80 -9.27 1.56
N LEU A 199 2.28 -9.36 2.80
CA LEU A 199 1.57 -8.80 3.95
C LEU A 199 1.44 -7.27 3.88
N ALA A 200 2.51 -6.56 3.50
CA ALA A 200 2.52 -5.11 3.44
C ALA A 200 1.54 -4.59 2.39
N VAL A 201 1.63 -5.08 1.15
CA VAL A 201 0.80 -4.64 0.04
C VAL A 201 -0.65 -5.09 0.22
N SER A 202 -0.91 -6.33 0.65
CA SER A 202 -2.28 -6.80 0.85
C SER A 202 -2.97 -6.07 2.01
N THR A 203 -2.28 -5.82 3.11
CA THR A 203 -2.85 -5.06 4.23
C THR A 203 -3.10 -3.60 3.83
N ALA A 204 -2.13 -2.96 3.16
CA ALA A 204 -2.30 -1.60 2.67
C ALA A 204 -3.44 -1.48 1.64
N GLY A 205 -3.57 -2.45 0.73
CA GLY A 205 -4.63 -2.52 -0.27
C GLY A 205 -6.02 -2.64 0.36
N ILE A 206 -6.17 -3.51 1.38
CA ILE A 206 -7.43 -3.69 2.11
C ILE A 206 -7.79 -2.41 2.86
N LEU A 207 -6.84 -1.82 3.58
CA LEU A 207 -7.05 -0.57 4.31
C LEU A 207 -7.33 0.63 3.38
N SER A 208 -6.93 0.55 2.12
CA SER A 208 -7.22 1.56 1.08
C SER A 208 -8.52 1.30 0.32
N GLY A 209 -9.31 0.30 0.75
CA GLY A 209 -10.63 -0.01 0.20
C GLY A 209 -10.61 -0.76 -1.14
N ASN A 210 -9.54 -1.49 -1.48
CA ASN A 210 -9.50 -2.29 -2.70
C ASN A 210 -10.09 -3.71 -2.52
N GLY A 211 -10.71 -4.03 -1.39
CA GLY A 211 -11.23 -5.38 -1.11
C GLY A 211 -10.14 -6.46 -0.94
N VAL A 212 -10.51 -7.63 -0.42
CA VAL A 212 -9.54 -8.68 -0.04
C VAL A 212 -8.87 -9.29 -1.28
N ARG A 213 -9.67 -9.73 -2.26
CA ARG A 213 -9.18 -10.46 -3.45
C ARG A 213 -8.16 -9.65 -4.24
N ARG A 214 -8.51 -8.41 -4.64
CA ARG A 214 -7.60 -7.53 -5.39
C ARG A 214 -6.33 -7.19 -4.61
N SER A 215 -6.44 -6.97 -3.30
CA SER A 215 -5.28 -6.65 -2.45
C SER A 215 -4.34 -7.84 -2.26
N VAL A 216 -4.87 -9.06 -2.15
CA VAL A 216 -4.08 -10.30 -2.13
C VAL A 216 -3.37 -10.50 -3.46
N THR A 217 -4.08 -10.36 -4.58
CA THR A 217 -3.48 -10.46 -5.92
C THR A 217 -2.37 -9.42 -6.12
N ALA A 218 -2.58 -8.19 -5.69
CA ALA A 218 -1.55 -7.14 -5.75
C ALA A 218 -0.31 -7.49 -4.92
N GLY A 219 -0.49 -7.99 -3.70
CA GLY A 219 0.63 -8.40 -2.83
C GLY A 219 1.41 -9.59 -3.38
N LEU A 220 0.73 -10.56 -3.99
CA LEU A 220 1.38 -11.69 -4.66
C LEU A 220 2.13 -11.29 -5.94
N SER A 221 1.82 -10.13 -6.51
CA SER A 221 2.47 -9.60 -7.72
C SER A 221 3.77 -8.83 -7.42
N LEU A 222 4.00 -8.44 -6.16
CA LEU A 222 5.11 -7.56 -5.75
C LEU A 222 6.16 -8.27 -4.87
N GLY A 223 6.16 -9.61 -4.86
CA GLY A 223 7.06 -10.42 -4.03
C GLY A 223 8.51 -10.56 -4.54
N GLN A 224 8.96 -9.70 -5.46
CA GLN A 224 10.27 -9.82 -6.11
C GLN A 224 11.06 -8.52 -6.08
N ILE A 225 12.37 -8.67 -5.90
CA ILE A 225 13.34 -7.58 -5.98
C ILE A 225 13.93 -7.49 -7.41
N GLY A 226 14.56 -6.37 -7.74
CA GLY A 226 15.06 -6.14 -9.10
C GLY A 226 16.26 -5.22 -9.22
N GLU A 227 16.28 -4.48 -10.31
CA GLU A 227 17.33 -3.61 -10.82
C GLU A 227 17.94 -2.68 -9.77
N PHE A 228 17.10 -2.03 -8.95
CA PHE A 228 17.57 -1.14 -7.89
C PHE A 228 18.28 -1.88 -6.76
N ALA A 229 17.87 -3.12 -6.45
CA ALA A 229 18.54 -3.92 -5.42
C ALA A 229 19.98 -4.26 -5.82
N PHE A 230 20.23 -4.52 -7.11
CA PHE A 230 21.59 -4.77 -7.61
C PHE A 230 22.46 -3.53 -7.54
N ILE A 231 21.91 -2.36 -7.91
CA ILE A 231 22.61 -1.08 -7.83
C ILE A 231 22.99 -0.78 -6.38
N ILE A 232 22.05 -0.94 -5.44
CA ILE A 232 22.29 -0.70 -4.01
C ILE A 232 23.36 -1.65 -3.46
N ALA A 233 23.27 -2.96 -3.78
CA ALA A 233 24.27 -3.94 -3.36
C ALA A 233 25.66 -3.58 -3.90
N ALA A 234 25.76 -3.24 -5.19
CA ALA A 234 27.02 -2.85 -5.82
C ALA A 234 27.63 -1.58 -5.20
N ILE A 235 26.81 -0.57 -4.85
CA ILE A 235 27.29 0.64 -4.16
C ILE A 235 27.95 0.28 -2.83
N GLY A 236 27.31 -0.59 -2.03
CA GLY A 236 27.84 -0.99 -0.73
C GLY A 236 29.15 -1.78 -0.84
N VAL A 237 29.19 -2.76 -1.76
CA VAL A 237 30.34 -3.64 -1.96
C VAL A 237 31.52 -2.86 -2.55
N ASN A 238 31.30 -2.05 -3.59
CA ASN A 238 32.37 -1.27 -4.23
C ASN A 238 32.97 -0.20 -3.29
N ALA A 239 32.18 0.29 -2.34
CA ALA A 239 32.67 1.21 -1.31
C ALA A 239 33.37 0.50 -0.14
N GLY A 240 33.34 -0.84 -0.09
CA GLY A 240 33.91 -1.62 1.02
C GLY A 240 33.16 -1.46 2.34
N VAL A 241 31.89 -1.03 2.29
CA VAL A 241 31.07 -0.71 3.47
C VAL A 241 30.24 -1.90 3.92
N VAL A 242 30.00 -2.85 3.01
CA VAL A 242 29.34 -4.14 3.26
C VAL A 242 30.22 -5.27 2.72
N GLY A 243 30.02 -6.47 3.23
CA GLY A 243 30.78 -7.64 2.75
C GLY A 243 30.43 -8.05 1.32
N ASP A 244 31.42 -8.62 0.62
CA ASP A 244 31.32 -9.05 -0.79
C ASP A 244 30.24 -10.12 -1.03
N TYR A 245 29.76 -10.78 0.03
CA TYR A 245 28.66 -11.75 -0.03
C TYR A 245 27.30 -11.13 -0.36
N LEU A 246 27.12 -9.82 -0.13
CA LEU A 246 25.81 -9.17 -0.27
C LEU A 246 25.32 -9.20 -1.73
N GLN A 247 26.20 -8.93 -2.69
CA GLN A 247 25.84 -8.92 -4.11
C GLN A 247 25.40 -10.31 -4.62
N PRO A 248 26.15 -11.42 -4.39
CA PRO A 248 25.68 -12.77 -4.68
C PRO A 248 24.35 -13.13 -4.01
N VAL A 249 24.15 -12.74 -2.74
CA VAL A 249 22.91 -13.02 -2.01
C VAL A 249 21.72 -12.32 -2.66
N VAL A 250 21.84 -11.02 -2.96
CA VAL A 250 20.77 -10.22 -3.58
C VAL A 250 20.45 -10.72 -4.98
N VAL A 251 21.45 -11.06 -5.79
CA VAL A 251 21.23 -11.64 -7.13
C VAL A 251 20.51 -12.98 -7.04
N THR A 252 20.92 -13.85 -6.11
CA THR A 252 20.26 -15.14 -5.90
C THR A 252 18.80 -14.96 -5.46
N VAL A 253 18.52 -14.01 -4.55
CA VAL A 253 17.15 -13.68 -4.12
C VAL A 253 16.32 -13.15 -5.29
N ALA A 254 16.89 -12.29 -6.13
CA ALA A 254 16.19 -11.78 -7.30
C ALA A 254 15.84 -12.89 -8.30
N VAL A 255 16.76 -13.83 -8.55
CA VAL A 255 16.48 -15.02 -9.37
C VAL A 255 15.36 -15.85 -8.76
N LEU A 256 15.47 -16.22 -7.48
CA LEU A 256 14.46 -17.03 -6.79
C LEU A 256 13.07 -16.38 -6.85
N THR A 257 13.00 -15.08 -6.55
CA THR A 257 11.73 -14.35 -6.54
C THR A 257 11.18 -14.14 -7.95
N ALA A 258 12.01 -13.82 -8.95
CA ALA A 258 11.58 -13.68 -10.34
C ALA A 258 10.99 -14.97 -10.93
N PHE A 259 11.50 -16.16 -10.55
CA PHE A 259 10.89 -17.44 -10.93
C PHE A 259 9.62 -17.76 -10.14
N THR A 260 9.52 -17.29 -8.89
CA THR A 260 8.39 -17.59 -8.00
C THR A 260 7.18 -16.71 -8.29
N THR A 261 7.37 -15.43 -8.65
CA THR A 261 6.28 -14.47 -8.88
C THR A 261 5.28 -14.91 -9.95
N PRO A 262 5.67 -15.39 -11.15
CA PRO A 262 4.70 -15.85 -12.16
C PRO A 262 3.82 -17.00 -11.64
N LEU A 263 4.37 -17.88 -10.80
CA LEU A 263 3.64 -18.97 -10.16
C LEU A 263 2.66 -18.45 -9.11
N MET A 264 3.08 -17.47 -8.30
CA MET A 264 2.23 -16.81 -7.31
C MET A 264 1.07 -16.04 -7.95
N VAL A 265 1.34 -15.30 -9.03
CA VAL A 265 0.31 -14.59 -9.81
C VAL A 265 -0.64 -15.59 -10.47
N ARG A 266 -0.15 -16.72 -11.00
CA ARG A 266 -1.02 -17.79 -11.50
C ARG A 266 -1.90 -18.40 -10.41
N ALA A 267 -1.40 -18.47 -9.18
CA ALA A 267 -2.13 -19.01 -8.04
C ALA A 267 -2.96 -17.95 -7.29
N SER A 268 -2.95 -16.68 -7.73
CA SER A 268 -3.47 -15.56 -6.95
C SER A 268 -4.95 -15.68 -6.65
N ASP A 269 -5.77 -16.16 -7.60
CA ASP A 269 -7.20 -16.35 -7.38
C ASP A 269 -7.49 -17.41 -6.30
N ARG A 270 -6.76 -18.53 -6.33
CA ARG A 270 -6.91 -19.61 -5.35
C ARG A 270 -6.44 -19.14 -3.97
N LEU A 271 -5.31 -18.45 -3.91
CA LEU A 271 -4.75 -17.92 -2.68
C LEU A 271 -5.62 -16.79 -2.11
N ALA A 272 -6.16 -15.91 -2.95
CA ALA A 272 -7.11 -14.87 -2.54
C ALA A 272 -8.36 -15.47 -1.91
N ASN A 273 -8.93 -16.51 -2.54
CA ASN A 273 -10.08 -17.21 -1.98
C ASN A 273 -9.72 -17.91 -0.67
N ALA A 274 -8.59 -18.60 -0.60
CA ALA A 274 -8.15 -19.26 0.64
C ALA A 274 -7.94 -18.25 1.79
N VAL A 275 -7.35 -17.09 1.50
CA VAL A 275 -7.16 -16.01 2.47
C VAL A 275 -8.50 -15.44 2.92
N ASP A 276 -9.43 -15.18 2.00
CA ASP A 276 -10.78 -14.67 2.34
C ASP A 276 -11.53 -15.65 3.27
N HIS A 277 -11.41 -16.96 3.05
CA HIS A 277 -12.03 -17.97 3.93
C HIS A 277 -11.32 -18.12 5.27
N ALA A 278 -9.99 -17.95 5.31
CA ALA A 278 -9.20 -18.02 6.54
C ALA A 278 -9.34 -16.76 7.42
N LEU A 279 -9.76 -15.63 6.83
CA LEU A 279 -9.95 -14.38 7.55
C LEU A 279 -11.07 -14.50 8.61
N PRO A 280 -10.84 -14.04 9.85
CA PRO A 280 -11.89 -13.95 10.85
C PRO A 280 -13.07 -13.09 10.40
N ARG A 281 -14.30 -13.50 10.76
CA ARG A 281 -15.55 -12.78 10.41
C ARG A 281 -15.50 -11.24 10.65
N PRO A 282 -14.92 -10.70 11.74
CA PRO A 282 -14.86 -9.25 11.92
C PRO A 282 -14.05 -8.53 10.84
N LEU A 283 -12.95 -9.14 10.39
CA LEU A 283 -12.08 -8.58 9.36
C LEU A 283 -12.70 -8.70 7.98
N GLN A 284 -13.43 -9.79 7.72
CA GLN A 284 -14.25 -9.92 6.52
C GLN A 284 -15.26 -8.77 6.48
N THR A 285 -16.14 -8.65 7.47
CA THR A 285 -17.16 -7.59 7.51
C THR A 285 -16.54 -6.20 7.32
N PHE A 286 -15.41 -5.92 7.97
CA PHE A 286 -14.68 -4.68 7.75
C PHE A 286 -14.23 -4.50 6.30
N ALA A 287 -13.58 -5.49 5.69
CA ALA A 287 -13.02 -5.37 4.35
C ALA A 287 -14.09 -5.10 3.28
N SER A 288 -15.26 -5.75 3.36
CA SER A 288 -16.40 -5.47 2.45
C SER A 288 -16.94 -4.05 2.61
N LEU A 289 -17.03 -3.60 3.86
CA LEU A 289 -17.55 -2.27 4.17
C LEU A 289 -16.55 -1.18 3.76
N CYS A 290 -15.26 -1.42 4.01
CA CYS A 290 -14.17 -0.50 3.68
C CYS A 290 -14.14 -0.20 2.17
N GLU A 291 -14.33 -1.21 1.33
CA GLU A 291 -14.47 -1.02 -0.12
C GLU A 291 -15.60 -0.06 -0.47
N SER A 292 -16.81 -0.30 0.04
CA SER A 292 -17.97 0.57 -0.19
C SER A 292 -17.70 2.00 0.28
N TRP A 293 -17.05 2.17 1.44
CA TRP A 293 -16.76 3.48 2.02
C TRP A 293 -15.79 4.29 1.16
N PHE A 294 -14.71 3.66 0.72
CA PHE A 294 -13.73 4.33 -0.13
C PHE A 294 -14.28 4.66 -1.52
N GLU A 295 -15.17 3.83 -2.07
CA GLU A 295 -15.84 4.13 -3.33
C GLU A 295 -16.73 5.37 -3.22
N THR A 296 -17.52 5.49 -2.15
CA THR A 296 -18.30 6.71 -1.86
C THR A 296 -17.39 7.94 -1.71
N VAL A 297 -16.23 7.80 -1.05
CA VAL A 297 -15.25 8.92 -0.95
C VAL A 297 -14.68 9.31 -2.31
N ARG A 298 -14.39 8.34 -3.20
CA ARG A 298 -13.84 8.59 -4.53
C ARG A 298 -14.84 9.28 -5.45
N GLN A 299 -16.11 8.92 -5.37
CA GLN A 299 -17.18 9.48 -6.21
C GLN A 299 -17.72 10.83 -5.70
N ALA A 300 -17.63 11.10 -4.39
CA ALA A 300 -18.12 12.34 -3.80
C ALA A 300 -17.21 13.55 -4.09
N THR A 301 -17.67 14.49 -4.93
CA THR A 301 -17.02 15.80 -5.11
C THR A 301 -17.22 16.66 -3.84
N PRO A 302 -16.15 17.06 -3.14
CA PRO A 302 -16.29 17.79 -1.89
C PRO A 302 -16.77 19.21 -2.11
N ALA A 303 -17.76 19.64 -1.33
CA ALA A 303 -18.10 21.05 -1.20
C ALA A 303 -16.85 21.88 -0.83
N PRO A 304 -16.68 23.10 -1.39
CA PRO A 304 -15.44 23.88 -1.29
C PRO A 304 -15.00 24.14 0.16
N GLU A 305 -15.93 24.35 1.09
CA GLU A 305 -15.64 24.55 2.52
C GLU A 305 -15.05 23.29 3.18
N LYS A 306 -15.61 22.10 2.90
CA LYS A 306 -15.09 20.83 3.45
C LYS A 306 -13.75 20.43 2.81
N ARG A 307 -13.45 20.89 1.60
CA ARG A 307 -12.16 20.68 0.92
C ARG A 307 -11.02 21.44 1.62
N SER A 308 -11.26 22.68 2.06
CA SER A 308 -10.25 23.48 2.76
C SER A 308 -9.87 22.84 4.10
N HIS A 309 -10.85 22.35 4.87
CA HIS A 309 -10.63 21.68 6.15
C HIS A 309 -9.84 20.38 6.00
N LEU A 310 -10.17 19.56 4.99
CA LEU A 310 -9.42 18.34 4.70
C LEU A 310 -7.97 18.66 4.32
N ARG A 311 -7.76 19.64 3.44
CA ARG A 311 -6.43 20.10 3.03
C ARG A 311 -5.62 20.62 4.22
N ASN A 312 -6.22 21.45 5.06
CA ASN A 312 -5.56 22.00 6.24
C ASN A 312 -5.18 20.87 7.22
N THR A 313 -6.04 19.87 7.39
CA THR A 313 -5.74 18.72 8.24
C THR A 313 -4.59 17.89 7.66
N ALA A 314 -4.56 17.67 6.34
CA ALA A 314 -3.47 16.99 5.67
C ALA A 314 -2.14 17.75 5.81
N ILE A 315 -2.15 19.07 5.66
CA ILE A 315 -0.97 19.93 5.87
C ILE A 315 -0.46 19.79 7.31
N VAL A 316 -1.35 19.83 8.32
CA VAL A 316 -0.96 19.66 9.73
C VAL A 316 -0.35 18.29 9.98
N ILE A 317 -0.93 17.21 9.43
CA ILE A 317 -0.36 15.85 9.52
C ILE A 317 1.06 15.82 8.94
N THR A 318 1.27 16.44 7.78
CA THR A 318 2.59 16.53 7.15
C THR A 318 3.57 17.32 8.01
N ILE A 319 3.16 18.48 8.54
CA ILE A 319 4.00 19.33 9.40
C ILE A 319 4.36 18.58 10.69
N ASP A 320 3.39 17.95 11.36
CA ASP A 320 3.62 17.19 12.59
C ASP A 320 4.56 16.00 12.34
N GLY A 321 4.39 15.29 11.21
CA GLY A 321 5.27 14.21 10.79
C GLY A 321 6.71 14.68 10.53
N VAL A 322 6.88 15.79 9.82
CA VAL A 322 8.19 16.41 9.57
C VAL A 322 8.81 16.92 10.87
N ALA A 323 8.03 17.53 11.76
CA ALA A 323 8.51 18.02 13.05
C ALA A 323 8.94 16.87 13.98
N LEU A 324 8.19 15.75 14.00
CA LEU A 324 8.55 14.54 14.73
C LEU A 324 9.86 13.95 14.20
N ALA A 325 9.97 13.78 12.88
CA ALA A 325 11.19 13.29 12.25
C ALA A 325 12.37 14.23 12.56
N GLY A 326 12.17 15.54 12.38
CA GLY A 326 13.16 16.58 12.66
C GLY A 326 13.63 16.60 14.11
N LEU A 327 12.73 16.46 15.08
CA LEU A 327 13.06 16.40 16.51
C LEU A 327 13.97 15.21 16.83
N TRP A 328 13.61 14.02 16.35
CA TRP A 328 14.40 12.81 16.57
C TRP A 328 15.75 12.86 15.86
N ILE A 329 15.80 13.39 14.64
CA ILE A 329 17.04 13.67 13.90
C ILE A 329 17.93 14.65 14.69
N LEU A 330 17.35 15.73 15.23
CA LEU A 330 18.08 16.76 15.97
C LEU A 330 18.69 16.21 17.26
N VAL A 331 17.93 15.50 18.09
CA VAL A 331 18.50 14.96 19.33
C VAL A 331 19.47 13.83 19.04
N SER A 332 19.22 13.01 18.02
CA SER A 332 20.19 12.04 17.55
C SER A 332 21.52 12.73 17.17
N ARG A 333 21.45 13.89 16.50
CA ARG A 333 22.64 14.69 16.10
C ARG A 333 23.43 15.21 17.29
N PHE A 334 22.77 15.79 18.28
CA PHE A 334 23.46 16.43 19.41
C PHE A 334 23.75 15.49 20.57
N ARG A 335 23.35 14.21 20.49
CA ARG A 335 23.49 13.25 21.58
C ARG A 335 24.91 13.16 22.14
N GLY A 336 25.94 13.09 21.28
CA GLY A 336 27.33 12.98 21.73
C GLY A 336 27.79 14.20 22.54
N GLU A 337 27.52 15.39 22.03
CA GLU A 337 27.84 16.67 22.70
C GLU A 337 27.01 16.85 23.99
N LEU A 338 25.73 16.51 23.95
CA LEU A 338 24.83 16.53 25.10
C LEU A 338 25.32 15.61 26.22
N LEU A 339 25.74 14.38 25.88
CA LEU A 339 26.24 13.44 26.87
C LEU A 339 27.54 13.94 27.53
N VAL A 340 28.48 14.47 26.74
CA VAL A 340 29.72 15.05 27.27
C VAL A 340 29.44 16.28 28.13
N TRP A 341 28.52 17.15 27.70
CA TRP A 341 28.11 18.34 28.46
C TRP A 341 27.40 17.99 29.78
N ILE A 342 26.55 16.96 29.77
CA ILE A 342 25.87 16.45 30.95
C ILE A 342 26.90 15.85 31.93
N ASP A 343 27.80 15.00 31.44
CA ASP A 343 28.83 14.35 32.25
C ASP A 343 29.78 15.39 32.89
N ALA A 344 30.11 16.46 32.16
CA ALA A 344 30.91 17.57 32.66
C ALA A 344 30.23 18.40 33.78
N ARG A 345 28.89 18.40 33.88
CA ARG A 345 28.13 19.21 34.86
C ARG A 345 27.52 18.40 36.00
N LEU A 346 27.22 17.13 35.75
CA LEU A 346 26.57 16.23 36.69
C LEU A 346 27.35 14.91 36.69
N PRO A 347 28.49 14.84 37.40
CA PRO A 347 29.28 13.62 37.55
C PRO A 347 28.55 12.66 38.50
N ALA A 348 27.39 12.15 38.06
CA ALA A 348 26.65 11.10 38.73
C ALA A 348 27.00 9.77 38.06
N ALA A 349 27.94 9.04 38.66
CA ALA A 349 28.52 7.80 38.15
C ALA A 349 27.53 6.61 37.97
N ALA A 350 26.22 6.82 38.15
CA ALA A 350 25.21 5.75 38.17
C ALA A 350 24.03 5.95 37.21
N LEU A 351 23.84 7.12 36.60
CA LEU A 351 22.67 7.37 35.75
C LEU A 351 22.98 7.16 34.26
N PRO A 352 22.19 6.34 33.53
CA PRO A 352 22.35 6.16 32.10
C PRO A 352 21.82 7.39 31.36
N TRP A 353 22.60 8.47 31.31
CA TRP A 353 22.22 9.73 30.66
C TRP A 353 21.74 9.55 29.21
N GLY A 354 22.26 8.55 28.49
CA GLY A 354 21.78 8.18 27.17
C GLY A 354 20.31 7.74 27.14
N LEU A 355 19.89 6.94 28.12
CA LEU A 355 18.49 6.50 28.26
C LEU A 355 17.59 7.67 28.67
N LEU A 356 18.07 8.55 29.58
CA LEU A 356 17.32 9.73 30.00
C LEU A 356 17.11 10.74 28.87
N LEU A 357 18.10 10.94 28.00
CA LEU A 357 17.96 11.76 26.80
C LEU A 357 16.89 11.19 25.87
N ILE A 358 16.90 9.86 25.64
CA ILE A 358 15.88 9.16 24.83
C ILE A 358 14.48 9.32 25.44
N LEU A 359 14.35 9.13 26.76
CA LEU A 359 13.08 9.30 27.47
C LEU A 359 12.61 10.77 27.43
N GLY A 360 13.53 11.73 27.57
CA GLY A 360 13.27 13.15 27.45
C GLY A 360 12.79 13.53 26.05
N THR A 361 13.40 12.98 25.00
CA THR A 361 12.91 13.15 23.62
C THR A 361 11.57 12.52 23.38
N ALA A 362 11.33 11.32 23.90
CA ALA A 362 10.05 10.66 23.80
C ALA A 362 8.96 11.54 24.46
N LEU A 363 9.25 12.09 25.65
CA LEU A 363 8.36 13.00 26.35
C LEU A 363 8.12 14.31 25.57
N LEU A 364 9.17 14.89 24.98
CA LEU A 364 9.07 16.11 24.17
C LEU A 364 8.33 15.87 22.84
N SER A 365 8.40 14.65 22.31
CA SER A 365 7.66 14.24 21.12
C SER A 365 6.18 13.95 21.40
N LEU A 366 5.81 13.73 22.67
CA LEU A 366 4.45 13.35 23.06
C LEU A 366 3.37 14.35 22.59
N PRO A 367 3.54 15.69 22.71
CA PRO A 367 2.56 16.65 22.20
C PRO A 367 2.38 16.56 20.68
N LEU A 368 3.47 16.33 19.93
CA LEU A 368 3.44 16.17 18.47
C LEU A 368 2.76 14.85 18.07
N VAL A 369 3.05 13.76 18.79
CA VAL A 369 2.34 12.48 18.58
C VAL A 369 0.84 12.65 18.89
N ILE A 370 0.48 13.33 19.99
CA ILE A 370 -0.91 13.61 20.33
C ILE A 370 -1.58 14.50 19.26
N ALA A 371 -0.87 15.51 18.75
CA ALA A 371 -1.35 16.36 17.66
C ALA A 371 -1.60 15.55 16.38
N LEU A 372 -0.65 14.71 15.97
CA LEU A 372 -0.78 13.80 14.84
C LEU A 372 -2.00 12.87 15.00
N LEU A 373 -2.16 12.24 16.16
CA LEU A 373 -3.30 11.36 16.45
C LEU A 373 -4.63 12.12 16.42
N ARG A 374 -4.69 13.35 16.94
CA ARG A 374 -5.89 14.20 16.90
C ARG A 374 -6.21 14.63 15.48
N SER A 375 -5.22 15.03 14.69
CA SER A 375 -5.37 15.44 13.30
C SER A 375 -5.82 14.27 12.42
N ALA A 376 -5.22 13.09 12.60
CA ALA A 376 -5.65 11.86 11.93
C ALA A 376 -7.09 11.49 12.28
N ARG A 377 -7.49 11.60 13.56
CA ARG A 377 -8.89 11.40 13.97
C ARG A 377 -9.84 12.42 13.35
N ARG A 378 -9.46 13.70 13.31
CA ARG A 378 -10.28 14.75 12.66
C ARG A 378 -10.46 14.47 11.17
N ALA A 379 -9.39 14.12 10.46
CA ALA A 379 -9.48 13.70 9.06
C ALA A 379 -10.41 12.48 8.90
N GLY A 380 -10.29 11.51 9.81
CA GLY A 380 -11.15 10.33 9.86
C GLY A 380 -12.62 10.69 10.02
N HIS A 381 -12.96 11.58 10.95
CA HIS A 381 -14.34 12.03 11.15
C HIS A 381 -14.88 12.81 9.94
N LEU A 382 -14.09 13.74 9.39
CA LEU A 382 -14.48 14.52 8.22
C LEU A 382 -14.74 13.66 6.98
N LEU A 383 -13.99 12.56 6.82
CA LEU A 383 -14.20 11.59 5.74
C LEU A 383 -15.35 10.63 6.07
N ALA A 384 -15.44 10.15 7.30
CA ALA A 384 -16.49 9.24 7.74
C ALA A 384 -17.88 9.87 7.65
N GLU A 385 -18.01 11.17 7.97
CA GLU A 385 -19.28 11.92 7.80
C GLU A 385 -19.70 12.10 6.34
N ARG A 386 -18.77 11.98 5.37
CA ARG A 386 -19.11 11.99 3.93
C ARG A 386 -19.69 10.67 3.47
N VAL A 387 -19.22 9.58 4.05
CA VAL A 387 -19.67 8.23 3.71
C VAL A 387 -20.94 7.87 4.47
N ILE A 388 -21.04 8.28 5.73
CA ILE A 388 -22.10 7.89 6.66
C ILE A 388 -22.60 9.17 7.35
N PRO A 389 -23.63 9.84 6.82
CA PRO A 389 -24.16 11.07 7.39
C PRO A 389 -24.67 10.88 8.84
N THR A 390 -24.46 11.86 9.71
CA THR A 390 -24.98 11.86 11.09
C THR A 390 -26.47 12.17 11.11
N ARG A 391 -27.26 11.38 11.83
CA ARG A 391 -28.69 11.68 12.06
C ARG A 391 -28.87 12.70 13.19
N ALA A 392 -30.06 13.31 13.24
CA ALA A 392 -30.40 14.33 14.23
C ALA A 392 -30.27 13.82 15.68
N PRO A 393 -29.92 14.69 16.65
CA PRO A 393 -29.72 14.30 18.05
C PRO A 393 -31.00 13.70 18.65
N GLY A 394 -30.93 12.47 19.18
CA GLY A 394 -32.03 11.83 19.93
C GLY A 394 -32.48 10.44 19.45
N ALA A 395 -32.06 10.00 18.27
CA ALA A 395 -32.32 8.64 17.76
C ALA A 395 -31.09 7.73 17.89
N VAL A 396 -31.30 6.41 18.05
CA VAL A 396 -30.21 5.41 17.98
C VAL A 396 -29.60 5.47 16.58
N ASP A 397 -28.30 5.76 16.50
CA ASP A 397 -27.61 5.99 15.22
C ASP A 397 -26.79 4.74 14.83
N PRO A 398 -27.31 3.87 13.94
CA PRO A 398 -26.63 2.66 13.49
C PRO A 398 -25.31 2.94 12.74
N GLY A 399 -25.09 4.17 12.26
CA GLY A 399 -23.87 4.59 11.55
C GLY A 399 -22.67 4.87 12.46
N GLN A 400 -22.84 4.90 13.79
CA GLN A 400 -21.74 5.21 14.72
C GLN A 400 -20.60 4.18 14.69
N ALA A 401 -20.94 2.89 14.70
CA ALA A 401 -19.95 1.82 14.68
C ALA A 401 -19.11 1.80 13.39
N PRO A 402 -19.70 1.85 12.17
CA PRO A 402 -18.93 1.90 10.94
C PRO A 402 -18.07 3.17 10.82
N ARG A 403 -18.57 4.35 11.22
CA ARG A 403 -17.75 5.57 11.28
C ARG A 403 -16.54 5.43 12.21
N ARG A 404 -16.73 4.86 13.40
CA ARG A 404 -15.64 4.65 14.36
C ARG A 404 -14.55 3.75 13.79
N VAL A 405 -14.93 2.65 13.13
CA VAL A 405 -13.97 1.75 12.50
C VAL A 405 -13.23 2.43 11.35
N PHE A 406 -13.92 3.18 10.50
CA PHE A 406 -13.27 3.97 9.45
C PHE A 406 -12.22 4.93 10.02
N VAL A 407 -12.57 5.67 11.08
CA VAL A 407 -11.65 6.59 11.76
C VAL A 407 -10.44 5.85 12.34
N VAL A 408 -10.65 4.70 12.99
CA VAL A 408 -9.55 3.90 13.57
C VAL A 408 -8.66 3.31 12.48
N ALA A 409 -9.22 2.85 11.37
CA ALA A 409 -8.45 2.35 10.23
C ALA A 409 -7.57 3.45 9.63
N LEU A 410 -8.14 4.63 9.33
CA LEU A 410 -7.39 5.77 8.81
C LEU A 410 -6.32 6.24 9.81
N GLN A 411 -6.66 6.30 11.11
CA GLN A 411 -5.71 6.65 12.16
C GLN A 411 -4.54 5.66 12.19
N SER A 412 -4.82 4.36 12.07
CA SER A 412 -3.78 3.32 12.07
C SER A 412 -2.88 3.45 10.83
N MET A 413 -3.44 3.76 9.66
CA MET A 413 -2.65 4.03 8.45
C MET A 413 -1.72 5.22 8.62
N VAL A 414 -2.22 6.37 9.12
CA VAL A 414 -1.40 7.58 9.32
C VAL A 414 -0.31 7.33 10.36
N VAL A 415 -0.63 6.66 11.46
CA VAL A 415 0.36 6.34 12.51
C VAL A 415 1.41 5.37 11.99
N LEU A 416 1.05 4.39 11.17
CA LEU A 416 2.03 3.48 10.58
C LEU A 416 2.89 4.21 9.54
N ALA A 417 2.29 5.02 8.67
CA ALA A 417 2.98 5.77 7.63
C ALA A 417 3.99 6.79 8.17
N VAL A 418 3.70 7.41 9.32
CA VAL A 418 4.60 8.38 9.96
C VAL A 418 5.51 7.70 10.99
N GLY A 419 4.95 6.82 11.82
CA GLY A 419 5.63 6.20 12.94
C GLY A 419 6.66 5.14 12.54
N ALA A 420 6.38 4.29 11.54
CA ALA A 420 7.32 3.26 11.13
C ALA A 420 8.63 3.84 10.57
N PRO A 421 8.63 4.86 9.67
CA PRO A 421 9.86 5.52 9.24
C PRO A 421 10.64 6.17 10.39
N ILE A 422 9.96 6.81 11.35
CA ILE A 422 10.63 7.44 12.50
C ILE A 422 11.29 6.37 13.38
N VAL A 423 10.61 5.26 13.66
CA VAL A 423 11.18 4.16 14.43
C VAL A 423 12.38 3.56 13.68
N ALA A 424 12.29 3.38 12.37
CA ALA A 424 13.39 2.89 11.55
C ALA A 424 14.61 3.85 11.57
N LEU A 425 14.37 5.16 11.43
CA LEU A 425 15.43 6.19 11.49
C LEU A 425 16.09 6.28 12.88
N THR A 426 15.37 5.94 13.94
CA THR A 426 15.87 6.02 15.32
C THR A 426 16.48 4.71 15.83
N ALA A 427 16.18 3.59 15.17
CA ALA A 427 16.66 2.26 15.54
C ALA A 427 18.20 2.13 15.65
N PRO A 428 19.03 2.74 14.76
CA PRO A 428 20.49 2.70 14.90
C PRO A 428 20.98 3.33 16.20
N PHE A 429 20.23 4.29 16.76
CA PHE A 429 20.63 5.07 17.93
C PHE A 429 20.10 4.47 19.25
N LEU A 430 18.92 3.88 19.20
CA LEU A 430 18.32 3.14 20.32
C LEU A 430 19.01 1.79 20.55
N GLY A 431 19.71 1.29 19.53
CA GLY A 431 20.19 -0.08 19.44
C GLY A 431 19.12 -0.98 18.79
N ALA A 432 19.58 -1.93 17.97
CA ALA A 432 18.72 -2.84 17.21
C ALA A 432 17.55 -3.47 18.02
N PRO A 433 17.73 -3.98 19.25
CA PRO A 433 16.62 -4.61 19.98
C PRO A 433 15.54 -3.61 20.40
N TRP A 434 15.93 -2.39 20.78
CA TRP A 434 14.99 -1.36 21.24
C TRP A 434 14.17 -0.76 20.09
N GLY A 435 14.79 -0.55 18.92
CA GLY A 435 14.09 -0.13 17.72
C GLY A 435 13.06 -1.15 17.25
N LEU A 436 13.45 -2.44 17.21
CA LEU A 436 12.52 -3.54 16.90
C LEU A 436 11.41 -3.66 17.95
N MET A 437 11.73 -3.48 19.23
CA MET A 437 10.74 -3.52 20.30
C MET A 437 9.75 -2.36 20.19
N ALA A 438 10.20 -1.15 19.86
CA ALA A 438 9.33 -0.01 19.62
C ALA A 438 8.41 -0.24 18.41
N LEU A 439 8.95 -0.77 17.30
CA LEU A 439 8.15 -1.05 16.09
C LEU A 439 7.12 -2.16 16.34
N THR A 440 7.50 -3.21 17.06
CA THR A 440 6.60 -4.31 17.44
C THR A 440 5.52 -3.83 18.40
N ILE A 441 5.83 -3.02 19.41
CA ILE A 441 4.83 -2.41 20.29
C ILE A 441 3.87 -1.52 19.50
N LEU A 442 4.37 -0.69 18.59
CA LEU A 442 3.55 0.19 17.75
C LEU A 442 2.59 -0.63 16.87
N THR A 443 3.12 -1.60 16.13
CA THR A 443 2.34 -2.43 15.20
C THR A 443 1.35 -3.33 15.92
N VAL A 444 1.75 -4.01 17.00
CA VAL A 444 0.85 -4.84 17.81
C VAL A 444 -0.21 -3.99 18.50
N GLY A 445 0.16 -2.81 19.03
CA GLY A 445 -0.78 -1.88 19.63
C GLY A 445 -1.85 -1.42 18.64
N LEU A 446 -1.45 -1.04 17.43
CA LEU A 446 -2.37 -0.69 16.34
C LEU A 446 -3.23 -1.89 15.92
N ALA A 447 -2.65 -3.08 15.80
CA ALA A 447 -3.38 -4.30 15.46
C ALA A 447 -4.45 -4.65 16.52
N VAL A 448 -4.13 -4.51 17.81
CA VAL A 448 -5.10 -4.74 18.91
C VAL A 448 -6.21 -3.69 18.88
N LEU A 449 -5.88 -2.41 18.67
CA LEU A 449 -6.87 -1.34 18.56
C LEU A 449 -7.81 -1.56 17.38
N PHE A 450 -7.24 -1.91 16.23
CA PHE A 450 -7.98 -2.22 15.01
C PHE A 450 -8.86 -3.46 15.20
N TRP A 451 -8.32 -4.55 15.75
CA TRP A 451 -9.05 -5.78 16.04
C TRP A 451 -10.25 -5.53 16.94
N ARG A 452 -10.06 -4.83 18.08
CA ARG A 452 -11.16 -4.43 18.97
C ARG A 452 -12.22 -3.59 18.26
N SER A 453 -11.81 -2.72 17.34
CA SER A 453 -12.73 -1.90 16.56
C SER A 453 -13.53 -2.75 15.57
N ALA A 454 -12.87 -3.66 14.85
CA ALA A 454 -13.50 -4.56 13.89
C ALA A 454 -14.50 -5.52 14.58
N THR A 455 -14.14 -6.09 15.74
CA THR A 455 -15.07 -6.94 16.52
C THR A 455 -16.29 -6.17 17.01
N ASN A 456 -16.10 -4.93 17.46
CA ASN A 456 -17.22 -4.08 17.88
C ASN A 456 -18.16 -3.75 16.71
N LEU A 457 -17.61 -3.48 15.53
CA LEU A 457 -18.41 -3.25 14.32
C LEU A 457 -19.22 -4.48 13.95
N GLN A 458 -18.62 -5.66 13.94
CA GLN A 458 -19.35 -6.89 13.63
C GLN A 458 -20.53 -7.09 14.58
N GLY A 459 -20.37 -6.79 15.87
CA GLY A 459 -21.47 -6.82 16.84
C GLY A 459 -22.61 -5.87 16.49
N HIS A 460 -22.30 -4.62 16.10
CA HIS A 460 -23.31 -3.62 15.73
C HIS A 460 -24.00 -3.94 14.40
N VAL A 461 -23.24 -4.39 13.40
CA VAL A 461 -23.81 -4.80 12.11
C VAL A 461 -24.74 -6.00 12.30
N ARG A 462 -24.37 -6.96 13.16
CA ARG A 462 -25.25 -8.09 13.48
C ARG A 462 -26.53 -7.66 14.18
N ALA A 463 -26.43 -6.79 15.18
CA ALA A 463 -27.61 -6.25 15.90
C ALA A 463 -28.53 -5.42 14.97
N GLY A 464 -27.93 -4.64 14.06
CA GLY A 464 -28.65 -3.87 13.06
C GLY A 464 -29.35 -4.76 12.03
N ALA A 465 -28.69 -5.82 11.57
CA ALA A 465 -29.28 -6.81 10.66
C ALA A 465 -30.47 -7.53 11.31
N THR A 466 -30.37 -7.95 12.59
CA THR A 466 -31.50 -8.57 13.30
C THR A 466 -32.69 -7.63 13.48
N ALA A 467 -32.46 -6.34 13.73
CA ALA A 467 -33.54 -5.37 13.83
C ALA A 467 -34.24 -5.11 12.47
N LEU A 468 -33.46 -5.07 11.39
CA LEU A 468 -33.98 -4.97 10.02
C LEU A 468 -34.81 -6.18 9.63
N VAL A 469 -34.35 -7.36 10.03
CA VAL A 469 -35.06 -8.61 9.85
C VAL A 469 -36.39 -8.60 10.62
N GLU A 470 -36.42 -8.16 11.87
CA GLU A 470 -37.65 -8.05 12.66
C GLU A 470 -38.65 -7.05 12.04
N LEU A 471 -38.14 -5.96 11.44
CA LEU A 471 -38.94 -5.00 10.68
C LEU A 471 -39.48 -5.59 9.37
N LEU A 472 -38.67 -6.36 8.66
CA LEU A 472 -39.07 -7.06 7.43
C LEU A 472 -40.09 -8.17 7.73
N GLU A 473 -39.93 -8.93 8.81
CA GLU A 473 -40.90 -9.92 9.29
C GLU A 473 -42.23 -9.26 9.65
N LYS A 474 -42.21 -8.13 10.37
CA LYS A 474 -43.42 -7.36 10.66
C LYS A 474 -44.11 -6.82 9.41
N GLN A 475 -43.34 -6.43 8.39
CA GLN A 475 -43.87 -5.99 7.10
C GLN A 475 -44.37 -7.16 6.24
N MET A 476 -43.72 -8.33 6.29
CA MET A 476 -44.18 -9.54 5.61
C MET A 476 -45.45 -10.12 6.25
N ALA A 477 -45.62 -9.96 7.56
CA ALA A 477 -46.85 -10.30 8.27
C ALA A 477 -48.01 -9.33 7.95
N GLN A 478 -47.71 -8.13 7.47
CA GLN A 478 -48.69 -7.20 6.91
C GLN A 478 -48.76 -7.37 5.39
N GLU A 479 -49.47 -8.41 4.94
CA GLU A 479 -49.92 -8.48 3.56
C GLU A 479 -50.61 -7.17 3.18
N HIS A 480 -50.39 -6.73 1.93
CA HIS A 480 -50.98 -5.60 1.20
C HIS A 480 -50.03 -4.43 0.94
N THR A 481 -49.51 -4.47 -0.30
CA THR A 481 -48.95 -3.39 -1.15
C THR A 481 -47.42 -3.48 -1.38
N PRO A 482 -46.93 -3.57 -2.63
CA PRO A 482 -45.51 -3.43 -2.96
C PRO A 482 -45.11 -1.96 -2.80
N ALA A 483 -45.00 -1.49 -1.57
CA ALA A 483 -44.39 -0.20 -1.28
C ALA A 483 -42.87 -0.33 -1.51
N ALA A 484 -42.29 0.63 -2.23
CA ALA A 484 -40.85 0.74 -2.41
C ALA A 484 -40.17 0.67 -1.03
N LEU A 485 -39.33 -0.35 -0.83
CA LEU A 485 -38.53 -0.50 0.37
C LEU A 485 -37.77 0.81 0.63
N PRO A 486 -37.70 1.31 1.88
CA PRO A 486 -36.70 2.31 2.22
C PRO A 486 -35.35 1.76 1.78
N THR A 487 -34.63 2.54 0.97
CA THR A 487 -33.32 2.16 0.43
C THR A 487 -32.44 1.78 1.63
N GLY A 488 -31.68 0.68 1.57
CA GLY A 488 -30.94 0.19 2.76
C GLY A 488 -30.02 1.22 3.44
N ASP A 489 -29.68 2.30 2.73
CA ASP A 489 -29.04 3.51 3.27
C ASP A 489 -29.82 4.20 4.41
N GLU A 490 -31.15 4.08 4.45
CA GLU A 490 -32.00 4.64 5.51
C GLU A 490 -32.03 3.76 6.77
N LEU A 491 -31.70 2.48 6.71
CA LEU A 491 -31.81 1.58 7.87
C LEU A 491 -30.44 1.19 8.43
N LEU A 492 -29.42 1.05 7.58
CA LEU A 492 -28.03 0.80 7.98
C LEU A 492 -27.07 1.60 7.09
N PRO A 493 -26.83 2.88 7.41
CA PRO A 493 -25.99 3.75 6.61
C PRO A 493 -24.55 3.24 6.57
N GLY A 494 -24.00 3.14 5.36
CA GLY A 494 -22.64 2.66 5.11
C GLY A 494 -22.50 1.18 4.74
N LEU A 495 -23.59 0.45 4.44
CA LEU A 495 -23.53 -0.91 3.87
C LEU A 495 -23.44 -0.94 2.33
N GLY A 496 -23.43 0.23 1.69
CA GLY A 496 -23.48 0.36 0.23
C GLY A 496 -24.86 0.07 -0.33
N THR A 497 -24.92 -0.19 -1.63
CA THR A 497 -26.15 -0.54 -2.34
C THR A 497 -26.74 -1.81 -1.74
N THR A 498 -28.05 -1.82 -1.51
CA THR A 498 -28.78 -3.00 -1.06
C THR A 498 -29.74 -3.45 -2.14
N ALA A 499 -29.82 -4.77 -2.34
CA ALA A 499 -30.69 -5.34 -3.35
C ALA A 499 -31.35 -6.62 -2.86
N ARG A 500 -32.66 -6.71 -3.04
CA ARG A 500 -33.41 -7.94 -2.80
C ARG A 500 -33.33 -8.85 -4.03
N VAL A 501 -33.06 -10.14 -3.84
CA VAL A 501 -33.10 -11.15 -4.90
C VAL A 501 -34.04 -12.25 -4.45
N LEU A 502 -35.04 -12.56 -5.29
CA LEU A 502 -35.92 -13.71 -5.06
C LEU A 502 -35.39 -14.87 -5.89
N LEU A 503 -35.08 -15.99 -5.23
CA LEU A 503 -34.58 -17.18 -5.91
C LEU A 503 -35.69 -17.91 -6.64
N SER A 504 -35.51 -18.05 -7.95
CA SER A 504 -36.40 -18.78 -8.86
C SER A 504 -35.83 -20.17 -9.18
N GLU A 505 -36.66 -21.08 -9.71
CA GLU A 505 -36.23 -22.45 -10.06
C GLU A 505 -35.11 -22.52 -11.11
N THR A 506 -34.97 -21.46 -11.93
CA THR A 506 -33.95 -21.37 -12.98
C THR A 506 -32.61 -20.82 -12.49
N ASP A 507 -32.53 -20.32 -11.27
CA ASP A 507 -31.33 -19.68 -10.75
C ASP A 507 -30.28 -20.71 -10.36
N TRP A 508 -29.04 -20.51 -10.83
CA TRP A 508 -27.90 -21.39 -10.55
C TRP A 508 -27.66 -21.62 -9.05
N ALA A 509 -28.02 -20.64 -8.23
CA ALA A 509 -27.83 -20.68 -6.79
C ALA A 509 -28.83 -21.57 -6.02
N ALA A 510 -29.94 -21.98 -6.63
CA ALA A 510 -30.95 -22.80 -5.97
C ALA A 510 -30.38 -24.19 -5.58
N GLY A 511 -30.59 -24.59 -4.32
CA GLY A 511 -30.17 -25.89 -3.78
C GLY A 511 -28.69 -25.98 -3.35
N ARG A 512 -27.92 -24.91 -3.53
CA ARG A 512 -26.50 -24.83 -3.15
C ARG A 512 -26.31 -24.15 -1.79
N THR A 513 -25.21 -24.47 -1.12
CA THR A 513 -24.80 -23.78 0.11
C THR A 513 -24.12 -22.44 -0.19
N LEU A 514 -24.19 -21.49 0.74
CA LEU A 514 -23.45 -20.23 0.61
C LEU A 514 -21.94 -20.41 0.46
N ALA A 515 -21.36 -21.46 1.07
CA ALA A 515 -19.96 -21.82 0.92
C ALA A 515 -19.64 -22.28 -0.51
N GLU A 516 -20.51 -23.05 -1.17
CA GLU A 516 -20.31 -23.50 -2.57
C GLU A 516 -20.47 -22.36 -3.58
N LEU A 517 -21.32 -21.39 -3.28
CA LEU A 517 -21.59 -20.26 -4.17
C LEU A 517 -20.46 -19.25 -4.19
N HIS A 518 -19.67 -19.16 -3.10
CA HIS A 518 -18.57 -18.20 -2.94
C HIS A 518 -18.94 -16.76 -3.33
N VAL A 519 -20.21 -16.35 -3.14
CA VAL A 519 -20.76 -15.09 -3.67
C VAL A 519 -19.87 -13.92 -3.32
N ARG A 520 -19.51 -13.80 -2.05
CA ARG A 520 -18.66 -12.73 -1.54
C ARG A 520 -17.23 -12.77 -2.08
N ALA A 521 -16.60 -13.94 -2.17
CA ALA A 521 -15.22 -14.06 -2.64
C ALA A 521 -15.10 -13.72 -4.13
N LEU A 522 -16.14 -14.06 -4.91
CA LEU A 522 -16.19 -13.82 -6.35
C LEU A 522 -16.65 -12.40 -6.69
N THR A 523 -17.58 -11.82 -5.93
CA THR A 523 -18.23 -10.55 -6.32
C THR A 523 -17.97 -9.41 -5.34
N GLY A 524 -17.54 -9.68 -4.11
CA GLY A 524 -17.39 -8.69 -3.05
C GLY A 524 -18.67 -8.35 -2.28
N ALA A 525 -19.85 -8.82 -2.72
CA ALA A 525 -21.12 -8.56 -2.04
C ALA A 525 -21.38 -9.56 -0.90
N THR A 526 -22.11 -9.12 0.12
CA THR A 526 -22.46 -9.94 1.28
C THR A 526 -23.97 -10.18 1.32
N ILE A 527 -24.38 -11.42 1.55
CA ILE A 527 -25.77 -11.77 1.87
C ILE A 527 -26.00 -11.47 3.36
N LEU A 528 -26.86 -10.49 3.64
CA LEU A 528 -27.18 -10.04 4.99
C LEU A 528 -28.26 -10.87 5.66
N ALA A 529 -29.24 -11.34 4.89
CA ALA A 529 -30.36 -12.11 5.39
C ALA A 529 -30.95 -13.03 4.31
N ILE A 530 -31.51 -14.15 4.76
CA ILE A 530 -32.35 -15.06 3.97
C ILE A 530 -33.71 -15.09 4.64
N ALA A 531 -34.77 -14.73 3.93
CA ALA A 531 -36.14 -14.86 4.39
C ALA A 531 -36.82 -16.05 3.69
N ARG A 532 -37.32 -17.01 4.47
CA ARG A 532 -37.97 -18.24 4.02
C ARG A 532 -39.24 -18.51 4.82
N SER A 533 -40.39 -18.56 4.15
CA SER A 533 -41.66 -19.02 4.75
C SER A 533 -42.03 -18.39 6.11
N GLY A 534 -41.65 -17.13 6.35
CA GLY A 534 -41.90 -16.41 7.60
C GLY A 534 -40.81 -16.53 8.68
N GLU A 535 -39.76 -17.32 8.45
CA GLU A 535 -38.53 -17.31 9.24
C GLU A 535 -37.42 -16.59 8.49
N THR A 536 -36.70 -15.71 9.17
CA THR A 536 -35.59 -14.99 8.58
C THR A 536 -34.27 -15.28 9.29
N THR A 537 -33.29 -15.75 8.54
CA THR A 537 -31.95 -16.01 9.04
C THR A 537 -31.06 -14.79 8.78
N ALA A 538 -30.68 -14.08 9.84
CA ALA A 538 -29.76 -12.95 9.78
C ALA A 538 -28.29 -13.41 9.77
N MET A 539 -27.48 -12.87 8.86
CA MET A 539 -26.05 -13.21 8.66
C MET A 539 -25.84 -14.72 8.51
N PRO A 540 -26.38 -15.32 7.44
CA PRO A 540 -26.34 -16.75 7.23
C PRO A 540 -24.89 -17.26 7.16
N SER A 541 -24.68 -18.46 7.67
CA SER A 541 -23.40 -19.14 7.67
C SER A 541 -23.11 -19.81 6.33
N GLY A 542 -21.86 -20.14 6.04
CA GLY A 542 -21.49 -20.86 4.81
C GLY A 542 -22.21 -22.21 4.63
N HIS A 543 -22.75 -22.79 5.71
CA HIS A 543 -23.48 -24.06 5.67
C HIS A 543 -24.95 -23.92 5.30
N ASP A 544 -25.48 -22.69 5.27
CA ASP A 544 -26.90 -22.45 5.01
C ASP A 544 -27.17 -22.68 3.52
N ARG A 545 -28.12 -23.58 3.23
CA ARG A 545 -28.55 -23.90 1.87
C ARG A 545 -29.63 -22.95 1.41
N LEU A 546 -29.48 -22.46 0.18
CA LEU A 546 -30.49 -21.64 -0.48
C LEU A 546 -31.57 -22.52 -1.09
N GLU A 547 -32.82 -22.18 -0.85
CA GLU A 547 -34.00 -22.87 -1.36
C GLU A 547 -34.79 -21.99 -2.33
N ILE A 548 -35.60 -22.63 -3.15
CA ILE A 548 -36.48 -21.95 -4.11
C ILE A 548 -37.50 -21.13 -3.32
N GLY A 549 -37.70 -19.86 -3.71
CA GLY A 549 -38.57 -18.92 -3.02
C GLY A 549 -37.91 -18.15 -1.88
N ASP A 550 -36.64 -18.42 -1.56
CA ASP A 550 -35.88 -17.61 -0.62
C ASP A 550 -35.73 -16.16 -1.13
N ALA A 551 -35.99 -15.21 -0.24
CA ALA A 551 -35.69 -13.80 -0.48
C ALA A 551 -34.35 -13.43 0.17
N LEU A 552 -33.35 -13.15 -0.65
CA LEU A 552 -32.02 -12.76 -0.23
C LEU A 552 -31.90 -11.24 -0.16
N LEU A 553 -31.29 -10.73 0.91
CA LEU A 553 -30.88 -9.33 1.01
C LEU A 553 -29.37 -9.22 0.78
N LEU A 554 -28.97 -8.67 -0.37
CA LEU A 554 -27.58 -8.39 -0.71
C LEU A 554 -27.18 -6.98 -0.26
N ALA A 555 -25.94 -6.82 0.17
CA ALA A 555 -25.31 -5.53 0.41
C ALA A 555 -23.85 -5.50 -0.05
N GLY A 556 -23.42 -4.36 -0.57
CA GLY A 556 -22.05 -4.12 -1.01
C GLY A 556 -21.95 -2.92 -1.94
N ALA A 557 -20.81 -2.77 -2.60
CA ALA A 557 -20.65 -1.82 -3.69
C ALA A 557 -21.62 -2.12 -4.84
N GLU A 558 -21.96 -1.12 -5.66
CA GLU A 558 -22.96 -1.28 -6.73
C GLU A 558 -22.54 -2.35 -7.76
N HIS A 559 -21.28 -2.34 -8.19
CA HIS A 559 -20.73 -3.39 -9.08
C HIS A 559 -20.74 -4.76 -8.40
N ALA A 560 -20.45 -4.82 -7.11
CA ALA A 560 -20.41 -6.07 -6.35
C ALA A 560 -21.80 -6.70 -6.23
N VAL A 561 -22.83 -5.88 -5.99
CA VAL A 561 -24.22 -6.32 -5.88
C VAL A 561 -24.78 -6.74 -7.25
N ALA A 562 -24.43 -6.01 -8.31
CA ALA A 562 -24.78 -6.39 -9.69
C ALA A 562 -24.14 -7.74 -10.08
N ALA A 563 -22.84 -7.90 -9.84
CA ALA A 563 -22.12 -9.14 -10.08
C ALA A 563 -22.68 -10.30 -9.23
N ALA A 564 -23.09 -10.05 -7.97
CA ALA A 564 -23.73 -11.05 -7.12
C ALA A 564 -25.08 -11.50 -7.67
N ARG A 565 -25.92 -10.57 -8.13
CA ARG A 565 -27.21 -10.91 -8.77
C ARG A 565 -27.01 -11.84 -9.96
N GLN A 566 -26.03 -11.52 -10.79
CA GLN A 566 -25.76 -12.33 -11.97
C GLN A 566 -25.14 -13.68 -11.62
N LEU A 567 -24.19 -13.72 -10.69
CA LEU A 567 -23.61 -14.98 -10.21
C LEU A 567 -24.69 -15.92 -9.66
N LEU A 568 -25.65 -15.38 -8.90
CA LEU A 568 -26.76 -16.15 -8.34
C LEU A 568 -27.68 -16.72 -9.44
N ALA A 569 -27.85 -15.98 -10.54
CA ALA A 569 -28.68 -16.40 -11.67
C ALA A 569 -27.97 -17.39 -12.60
N THR A 570 -26.75 -17.09 -13.05
CA THR A 570 -26.08 -17.79 -14.17
C THR A 570 -24.82 -18.57 -13.81
N GLY A 571 -24.27 -18.39 -12.61
CA GLY A 571 -23.04 -19.07 -12.15
C GLY A 571 -21.72 -18.42 -12.58
N PRO A 572 -20.57 -18.98 -12.13
CA PRO A 572 -19.27 -18.30 -12.18
C PRO A 572 -18.66 -18.14 -13.57
N GLU A 573 -19.00 -19.00 -14.55
CA GLU A 573 -18.40 -18.97 -15.90
C GLU A 573 -18.86 -17.80 -16.78
N GLN A 574 -19.98 -17.14 -16.45
CA GLN A 574 -20.53 -16.01 -17.22
C GLN A 574 -20.43 -14.66 -16.50
N THR A 575 -19.96 -14.64 -15.24
CA THR A 575 -19.88 -13.41 -14.42
C THR A 575 -18.60 -12.61 -14.72
N SER A 576 -17.56 -13.22 -15.29
CA SER A 576 -16.26 -12.57 -15.60
C SER A 576 -16.26 -11.67 -16.85
N ALA A 577 -17.37 -11.54 -17.57
CA ALA A 577 -17.43 -10.91 -18.90
C ALA A 577 -17.83 -9.42 -18.91
N ILE A 578 -17.93 -8.73 -17.76
CA ILE A 578 -18.60 -7.41 -17.66
C ILE A 578 -17.64 -6.21 -17.48
N ASP A 579 -16.37 -6.44 -17.18
CA ASP A 579 -15.42 -5.33 -16.98
C ASP A 579 -14.67 -4.90 -18.26
N GLU A 580 -15.11 -5.32 -19.46
CA GLU A 580 -14.69 -4.69 -20.72
C GLU A 580 -15.67 -3.57 -21.11
N PRO A 581 -15.33 -2.28 -20.91
CA PRO A 581 -15.98 -1.23 -21.65
C PRO A 581 -15.48 -1.28 -23.10
N SER A 582 -16.43 -1.38 -24.04
CA SER A 582 -16.21 -1.10 -25.46
C SER A 582 -15.64 0.27 -25.72
#